data_AF-A0A4R2GZ75-F1
#
_entry.id   AF-A0A4R2GZ75-F1
#
_cell.length_a   1.000
_cell.length_b   1.000
_cell.length_c   1.000
_cell.angle_alpha   90.00
_cell.angle_beta   90.00
_cell.angle_gamma   90.00
#
_symmetry.space_group_name_H-M   'P 1'
#
loop_
_entity.id
_entity.type
_entity.pdbx_description
1 polymer ?
#
loop_
_entity_poly.entity_id
_entity_poly.type
_entity_poly.pdbx_seq_one_letter_code
_entity_poly.pdbx_strand_id
1 'polypeptide(L)'
;MVPLLELPQGGEWIVILVIVVLLFGAKKLPELSRNAARAMVEFKKATSETEAPAVAATGPAPAAQGSIGPADLESGGAQGVGEERRGV
;
A
#
# COMPACT_ATOMS: atom_id res chain seq x y z
N MET A 1 15.86 30.38 -32.30
CA MET A 1 16.09 28.92 -32.20
C MET A 1 15.74 28.50 -30.79
N VAL A 2 14.44 28.34 -30.53
CA VAL A 2 13.88 27.98 -29.22
C VAL A 2 13.94 26.46 -29.09
N PRO A 3 14.47 25.88 -27.99
CA PRO A 3 14.46 24.43 -27.84
C PRO A 3 13.02 23.94 -27.63
N LEU A 4 12.53 23.19 -28.62
CA LEU A 4 11.19 22.59 -28.71
C LEU A 4 11.00 21.38 -27.76
N LEU A 5 11.73 21.32 -26.65
CA LEU A 5 11.79 20.14 -25.76
C LEU A 5 11.88 20.53 -24.27
N GLU A 6 11.07 21.50 -23.84
CA GLU A 6 10.61 21.58 -22.44
C GLU A 6 9.60 20.44 -22.17
N LEU A 7 10.01 19.19 -22.38
CA LEU A 7 9.28 18.07 -21.83
C LEU A 7 9.50 18.11 -20.30
N PRO A 8 8.45 18.29 -19.49
CA PRO A 8 8.60 18.42 -18.04
C PRO A 8 9.24 17.14 -17.51
N GLN A 9 10.47 17.26 -17.01
CA GLN A 9 11.33 16.15 -16.62
C GLN A 9 10.91 15.56 -15.27
N GLY A 10 9.63 15.30 -15.05
CA GLY A 10 9.11 14.75 -13.78
C GLY A 10 9.26 15.67 -12.55
N GLY A 11 10.23 16.59 -12.54
CA GLY A 11 10.52 17.52 -11.46
C GLY A 11 9.37 18.49 -11.22
N GLU A 12 8.71 18.96 -12.28
CA GLU A 12 7.52 19.80 -12.16
C GLU A 12 6.37 19.11 -11.43
N TRP A 13 6.18 17.80 -11.60
CA TRP A 13 5.14 17.07 -10.87
C TRP A 13 5.38 17.07 -9.36
N ILE A 14 6.64 16.97 -8.95
CA ILE A 14 7.04 17.08 -7.54
C ILE A 14 6.77 18.49 -7.00
N VAL A 15 7.06 19.54 -7.76
CA VAL A 15 6.76 20.92 -7.35
C VAL A 15 5.25 21.12 -7.15
N ILE A 16 4.43 20.60 -8.06
CA ILE A 16 2.97 20.68 -7.95
C ILE A 16 2.48 19.93 -6.71
N LEU A 17 2.98 18.71 -6.46
CA LEU A 17 2.60 17.97 -5.24
C LEU A 17 3.01 18.69 -3.96
N VAL A 18 4.19 19.31 -3.94
CA VAL A 18 4.64 20.10 -2.78
C VAL A 18 3.70 21.28 -2.55
N ILE A 19 3.31 22.02 -3.59
CA ILE A 19 2.36 23.14 -3.46
C ILE A 19 1.01 22.65 -2.92
N VAL A 20 0.47 21.55 -3.47
CA VAL A 20 -0.80 20.98 -3.01
C VAL A 20 -0.71 20.52 -1.55
N VAL A 21 0.39 19.91 -1.14
CA VAL A 21 0.65 19.53 0.26
C VAL A 21 0.76 20.76 1.16
N LEU A 22 1.31 21.87 0.70
CA LEU A 22 1.40 23.11 1.47
C LEU A 22 0.03 23.78 1.63
N LEU A 23 -0.81 23.79 0.59
CA LEU A 23 -2.15 24.39 0.64
C LEU A 23 -3.14 23.58 1.48
N PHE A 24 -3.14 22.26 1.31
CA PHE A 24 -4.08 21.37 2.01
C PHE A 24 -3.51 20.82 3.33
N GLY A 25 -2.19 20.78 3.47
CA GLY A 25 -1.49 20.14 4.57
C GLY A 25 -1.24 18.65 4.33
N ALA A 26 -0.09 18.15 4.80
CA ALA A 26 0.32 16.74 4.67
C ALA A 26 -0.67 15.74 5.31
N LYS A 27 -1.51 16.21 6.24
CA LYS A 27 -2.49 15.38 6.96
C LYS A 27 -3.84 15.28 6.25
N LYS A 28 -4.20 16.25 5.39
CA LYS A 28 -5.53 16.28 4.73
C LYS A 28 -5.59 15.50 3.42
N LEU A 29 -4.52 15.50 2.62
CA LEU A 29 -4.41 14.63 1.43
C LEU A 29 -4.64 13.13 1.71
N PRO A 30 -3.97 12.51 2.71
CA PRO A 30 -4.20 11.10 3.03
C PRO A 30 -5.58 10.88 3.64
N GLU A 31 -6.10 11.83 4.42
CA GLU A 31 -7.42 11.73 5.06
C GLU A 31 -8.56 11.79 4.02
N LEU A 32 -8.53 12.76 3.09
CA LEU A 32 -9.50 12.83 2.00
C LEU A 32 -9.42 11.63 1.05
N SER A 33 -8.21 11.20 0.67
CA SER A 33 -8.06 10.03 -0.20
C SER A 33 -8.55 8.75 0.45
N ARG A 34 -8.37 8.56 1.77
CA ARG A 34 -8.88 7.37 2.47
C ARG A 34 -10.41 7.31 2.44
N ASN A 35 -11.07 8.44 2.66
CA ASN A 35 -12.53 8.52 2.66
C ASN A 35 -13.10 8.38 1.25
N ALA A 36 -12.49 9.04 0.26
CA ALA A 36 -12.85 8.91 -1.15
C ALA A 36 -12.63 7.48 -1.68
N ALA A 37 -11.50 6.86 -1.34
CA ALA A 37 -11.19 5.49 -1.75
C ALA A 37 -12.18 4.47 -1.18
N ARG A 38 -12.58 4.61 0.10
CA ARG A 38 -13.63 3.77 0.69
C ARG A 38 -14.95 3.91 -0.06
N ALA A 39 -15.38 5.15 -0.33
CA ALA A 39 -16.62 5.41 -1.08
C ALA A 39 -16.57 4.79 -2.49
N MET A 40 -15.43 4.87 -3.19
CA MET A 40 -15.25 4.24 -4.50
C MET A 40 -15.33 2.71 -4.43
N VAL A 41 -14.82 2.08 -3.36
CA VAL A 41 -14.89 0.62 -3.15
C VAL A 41 -16.32 0.18 -2.87
N GLU A 42 -17.05 0.87 -1.99
CA GLU A 42 -18.47 0.59 -1.71
C GLU A 42 -19.32 0.78 -2.98
N PHE A 43 -19.07 1.84 -3.74
CA PHE A 43 -19.77 2.12 -4.99
C PHE A 43 -19.55 1.02 -6.04
N LYS A 44 -18.31 0.56 -6.21
CA LYS A 44 -17.96 -0.56 -7.10
C LYS A 44 -18.70 -1.83 -6.71
N LYS A 45 -18.77 -2.13 -5.41
CA LYS A 45 -19.46 -3.31 -4.87
C LYS A 45 -20.97 -3.25 -5.12
N ALA A 46 -21.59 -2.10 -4.86
CA ALA A 46 -23.03 -1.90 -5.08
C ALA A 46 -23.41 -2.01 -6.57
N THR A 47 -22.59 -1.46 -7.47
CA THR A 47 -22.79 -1.58 -8.92
C THR A 47 -22.57 -3.01 -9.41
N SER A 48 -21.53 -3.71 -8.92
CA SER A 48 -21.28 -5.10 -9.31
C SER A 48 -22.37 -6.08 -8.86
N GLU A 49 -23.04 -5.81 -7.74
CA GLU A 49 -24.16 -6.62 -7.25
C GLU A 49 -25.42 -6.47 -8.13
N THR A 50 -25.55 -5.35 -8.85
CA THR A 50 -26.66 -5.09 -9.80
C THR A 50 -26.47 -5.77 -11.15
N GLU A 51 -25.23 -6.07 -11.59
CA GLU A 51 -24.97 -6.52 -12.97
C GLU A 51 -24.73 -8.03 -13.19
N ALA A 52 -24.34 -8.87 -12.21
CA ALA A 52 -24.30 -10.33 -12.42
C ALA A 52 -24.11 -11.16 -11.13
N PRO A 53 -24.74 -12.35 -11.00
CA PRO A 53 -24.40 -13.32 -9.98
C PRO A 53 -23.22 -14.20 -10.43
N ALA A 54 -21.97 -13.79 -10.20
CA ALA A 54 -20.83 -14.71 -10.28
C ALA A 54 -19.57 -14.18 -9.56
N VAL A 55 -19.27 -14.80 -8.42
CA VAL A 55 -17.94 -15.12 -7.87
C VAL A 55 -16.81 -14.10 -8.15
N ALA A 56 -16.62 -13.16 -7.22
CA ALA A 56 -15.31 -12.57 -6.98
C ALA A 56 -15.11 -12.44 -5.48
N ALA A 57 -14.16 -13.22 -4.99
CA ALA A 57 -13.87 -13.41 -3.59
C ALA A 57 -13.31 -12.14 -2.91
N THR A 58 -13.40 -12.18 -1.58
CA THR A 58 -12.42 -11.60 -0.65
C THR A 58 -12.61 -10.12 -0.31
N GLY A 59 -13.36 -9.86 0.78
CA GLY A 59 -12.94 -8.80 1.72
C GLY A 59 -11.70 -9.24 2.52
N PRO A 60 -11.11 -8.44 3.42
CA PRO A 60 -11.20 -7.00 3.69
C PRO A 60 -9.93 -6.27 3.20
N ALA A 61 -10.01 -4.97 2.85
CA ALA A 61 -8.81 -4.17 2.63
C ALA A 61 -8.02 -4.07 3.95
N PRO A 62 -6.72 -4.42 3.98
CA PRO A 62 -5.92 -4.37 5.20
C PRO A 62 -5.68 -2.90 5.53
N ALA A 63 -6.53 -2.35 6.40
CA ALA A 63 -6.23 -1.13 7.11
C ALA A 63 -5.14 -1.48 8.13
N ALA A 64 -3.89 -1.14 7.78
CA ALA A 64 -2.78 -0.94 8.71
C ALA A 64 -2.59 -2.04 9.77
N GLN A 65 -1.93 -3.14 9.39
CA GLN A 65 -1.09 -3.85 10.36
C GLN A 65 0.21 -3.05 10.52
N GLY A 66 0.20 -2.15 11.49
CA GLY A 66 1.43 -1.70 12.12
C GLY A 66 1.96 -2.84 12.99
N SER A 67 2.89 -3.63 12.46
CA SER A 67 3.82 -4.46 13.24
C SER A 67 4.93 -4.97 12.32
N ILE A 68 5.90 -4.10 12.03
CA ILE A 68 7.28 -4.55 11.80
C ILE A 68 8.09 -3.84 12.89
N GLY A 69 8.20 -4.50 14.05
CA GLY A 69 9.21 -4.12 15.03
C GLY A 69 10.54 -4.76 14.57
N PRO A 70 11.67 -4.05 14.55
CA PRO A 70 12.97 -4.58 14.12
C PRO A 70 13.60 -5.59 15.11
N ALA A 71 12.80 -6.32 15.90
CA ALA A 71 13.29 -7.21 16.97
C ALA A 71 13.40 -8.69 16.56
N ASP A 72 12.83 -9.11 15.43
CA ASP A 72 12.78 -10.54 15.03
C ASP A 72 13.93 -10.99 14.12
N LEU A 73 14.95 -10.14 13.89
CA LEU A 73 16.06 -10.41 12.97
C LEU A 73 17.41 -10.69 13.66
N GLU A 74 17.47 -10.75 14.99
CA GLU A 74 18.73 -10.98 15.72
C GLU A 74 18.59 -12.02 16.85
N SER A 75 18.33 -13.27 16.50
CA SER A 75 18.65 -14.47 17.31
C SER A 75 18.42 -15.70 16.43
N GLY A 76 19.38 -16.27 15.72
CA GLY A 76 20.73 -16.61 16.17
C GLY A 76 20.82 -18.13 16.35
N GLY A 77 21.59 -18.79 15.48
CA GLY A 77 22.07 -20.19 15.64
C GLY A 77 21.14 -21.24 15.06
N ALA A 78 21.33 -21.77 13.85
CA ALA A 78 22.43 -22.63 13.42
C ALA A 78 22.64 -23.89 14.29
N GLN A 79 22.48 -25.04 13.63
CA GLN A 79 23.21 -26.30 13.82
C GLN A 79 22.75 -27.27 14.92
N GLY A 80 22.37 -28.47 14.47
CA GLY A 80 22.20 -29.65 15.32
C GLY A 80 21.38 -30.79 14.73
N VAL A 81 21.46 -31.04 13.42
CA VAL A 81 20.99 -32.32 12.85
C VAL A 81 22.04 -33.37 13.19
N GLY A 82 21.75 -34.23 14.16
CA GLY A 82 22.61 -35.33 14.53
C GLY A 82 21.95 -36.21 15.58
N GLU A 83 21.99 -37.53 15.34
CA GLU A 83 21.83 -38.59 16.33
C GLU A 83 20.41 -39.15 16.57
N GLU A 84 19.72 -39.50 15.48
CA GLU A 84 19.01 -40.79 15.43
C GLU A 84 20.05 -41.91 15.56
N ARG A 85 20.39 -42.41 16.75
CA ARG A 85 20.79 -43.81 17.06
C ARG A 85 21.00 -43.95 18.58
N ARG A 86 20.39 -44.99 19.16
CA ARG A 86 20.40 -45.44 20.58
C ARG A 86 19.24 -44.84 21.38
N GLY A 87 18.29 -45.59 21.89
CA GLY A 87 18.16 -47.03 22.09
C GLY A 87 17.23 -47.19 23.28
N VAL A 88 16.31 -48.16 23.20
CA VAL A 88 15.63 -48.91 24.27
C VAL A 88 14.61 -49.80 23.58
#